data_AF-A0A914JIU1-F1
#
_entry.id   AF-A0A914JIU1-F1
#
_cell.length_a   1.000
_cell.length_b   1.000
_cell.length_c   1.000
_cell.angle_alpha   90.00
_cell.angle_beta   90.00
_cell.angle_gamma   90.00
#
_symmetry.space_group_name_H-M   'P 1'
#
loop_
_entity.id
_entity.type
_entity.pdbx_description
1 polymer ?
#
loop_
_entity_poly.entity_id
_entity_poly.type
_entity_poly.pdbx_seq_one_letter_code
_entity_poly.pdbx_strand_id
1 'polypeptide(L)'
;MQDGDGANTGQKYFTRQDIENILKENPDITNDDFDATFYLVSSSADRFIEKSGDGRGGVFKLDYNEGMKTLVTKALTSMIDSKYENSQEADERKGGVFKLDYNEGMKTLVTKALTSMIDSKYENSQEADERKGLPVFVFTALLKRGLVEEDKLPIVLKHPLNELLQEISRLKADGFVNVVTKDPSYEFHPKECGFLYGVDLLKVARNQLQIVLQYQANYINRRLYEKSQIVPTKIHKQKVARMIEYVKKTCPEEEMEEMLQDVNNEFDHGKRTKIRRYRQFRDYLKKVEMMLNESIWVIYKYQQIEERRRKDQGVSNTKTRKRGPTSYDNDSEAKRFKY
;
A
#
# COMPACT_ATOMS: atom_id res chain seq x y z
N MET A 1 9.58 -26.07 30.88
CA MET A 1 8.68 -26.52 29.80
C MET A 1 9.17 -25.87 28.51
N GLN A 2 9.37 -26.67 27.47
CA GLN A 2 10.04 -26.27 26.23
C GLN A 2 9.21 -25.25 25.45
N ASP A 3 9.81 -24.10 25.14
CA ASP A 3 9.32 -23.19 24.10
C ASP A 3 9.56 -23.85 22.74
N GLY A 4 8.52 -24.51 22.24
CA GLY A 4 8.48 -25.01 20.88
C GLY A 4 8.30 -23.86 19.91
N ASP A 5 9.33 -23.61 19.10
CA ASP A 5 9.26 -22.86 17.84
C ASP A 5 8.15 -23.46 16.96
N GLY A 6 6.97 -22.85 17.03
CA GLY A 6 5.82 -23.15 16.18
C GLY A 6 5.95 -22.37 14.87
N ALA A 7 6.35 -23.08 13.82
CA ALA A 7 6.36 -22.60 12.45
C ALA A 7 5.02 -21.95 12.04
N ASN A 8 5.07 -20.67 11.67
CA ASN A 8 4.23 -20.03 10.63
C ASN A 8 2.73 -20.42 10.56
N THR A 9 2.02 -20.51 11.67
CA THR A 9 0.57 -20.85 11.71
C THR A 9 -0.36 -19.64 11.58
N GLY A 10 0.17 -18.40 11.53
CA GLY A 10 -0.66 -17.19 11.50
C GLY A 10 -1.48 -16.98 12.78
N GLN A 11 -1.07 -17.58 13.90
CA GLN A 11 -1.75 -17.50 15.19
C GLN A 11 -0.77 -17.04 16.27
N LYS A 12 -1.23 -16.21 17.21
CA LYS A 12 -0.44 -15.81 18.36
C LYS A 12 -1.24 -15.99 19.65
N TYR A 13 -0.56 -16.55 20.65
CA TYR A 13 -1.12 -16.81 21.95
C TYR A 13 -0.63 -15.78 22.96
N PHE A 14 -1.53 -15.35 23.84
CA PHE A 14 -1.26 -14.46 24.95
C PHE A 14 -1.78 -15.11 26.23
N THR A 15 -1.00 -15.02 27.31
CA THR A 15 -1.45 -15.42 28.64
C THR A 15 -2.08 -14.23 29.37
N ARG A 16 -2.84 -14.48 30.44
CA ARG A 16 -3.33 -13.41 31.32
C ARG A 16 -2.20 -12.56 31.89
N GLN A 17 -1.05 -13.17 32.19
CA GLN A 17 0.11 -12.45 32.69
C GLN A 17 0.66 -11.45 31.67
N ASP A 18 0.64 -11.81 30.37
CA ASP A 18 1.06 -10.91 29.29
C ASP A 18 0.12 -9.70 29.17
N ILE A 19 -1.17 -9.93 29.35
CA ILE A 19 -2.21 -8.89 29.31
C ILE A 19 -2.11 -7.97 30.51
N GLU A 20 -1.93 -8.51 31.72
CA GLU A 20 -1.74 -7.71 32.93
C GLU A 20 -0.50 -6.81 32.85
N ASN A 21 0.56 -7.28 32.19
CA ASN A 21 1.74 -6.47 31.94
C ASN A 21 1.44 -5.32 30.95
N ILE A 22 0.60 -5.55 29.93
CA ILE A 22 0.16 -4.51 28.98
C ILE A 22 -0.78 -3.50 29.66
N LEU A 23 -1.68 -3.95 30.54
CA LEU A 23 -2.60 -3.08 31.28
C LEU A 23 -1.86 -2.23 32.33
N LYS A 24 -0.79 -2.75 32.95
CA LYS A 24 0.09 -1.94 33.80
C LYS A 24 0.77 -0.78 33.06
N GLU A 25 1.00 -0.93 31.74
CA GLU A 25 1.50 0.14 30.89
C GLU A 25 0.40 1.13 30.45
N ASN A 26 -0.87 0.82 30.70
CA ASN A 26 -2.04 1.61 30.30
C ASN A 26 -3.07 1.67 31.47
N PRO A 27 -2.76 2.42 32.54
CA PRO A 27 -3.52 2.38 33.81
C PRO A 27 -4.97 2.88 33.70
N ASP A 28 -5.33 3.54 32.59
CA ASP A 28 -6.68 4.04 32.33
C ASP A 28 -7.67 2.92 31.93
N ILE A 29 -7.19 1.69 31.70
CA ILE A 29 -8.01 0.53 31.34
C ILE A 29 -8.01 -0.44 32.51
N THR A 30 -9.16 -0.63 33.15
CA THR A 30 -9.28 -1.58 34.26
C THR A 30 -9.31 -3.03 33.76
N ASN A 31 -8.99 -3.99 34.64
CA ASN A 31 -9.13 -5.42 34.32
C ASN A 31 -10.57 -5.78 33.94
N ASP A 32 -11.55 -5.15 34.57
CA ASP A 32 -12.97 -5.39 34.30
C ASP A 32 -13.38 -4.85 32.92
N ASP A 33 -12.87 -3.67 32.52
CA ASP A 33 -13.09 -3.10 31.18
C ASP A 33 -12.45 -3.97 30.09
N PHE A 34 -11.24 -4.49 30.36
CA PHE A 34 -10.57 -5.41 29.46
C PHE A 34 -11.36 -6.71 29.32
N ASP A 35 -11.81 -7.30 30.42
CA ASP A 35 -12.57 -8.56 30.39
C ASP A 35 -13.93 -8.42 29.71
N ALA A 36 -14.63 -7.30 29.93
CA ALA A 36 -15.88 -6.99 29.25
C ALA A 36 -15.67 -6.80 27.73
N THR A 37 -14.66 -6.03 27.34
CA THR A 37 -14.30 -5.79 25.92
C THR A 37 -13.85 -7.09 25.27
N PHE A 38 -13.08 -7.91 25.98
CA PHE A 38 -12.61 -9.19 25.51
C PHE A 38 -13.77 -10.18 25.31
N TYR A 39 -14.70 -10.25 26.25
CA TYR A 39 -15.90 -11.09 26.11
C TYR A 39 -16.72 -10.68 24.88
N LEU A 40 -16.88 -9.37 24.65
CA LEU A 40 -17.56 -8.85 23.45
C LEU A 40 -16.83 -9.21 22.15
N VAL A 41 -15.51 -9.09 22.12
CA VAL A 41 -14.71 -9.39 20.91
C VAL A 41 -14.60 -10.89 20.66
N SER A 42 -14.50 -11.71 21.72
CA SER A 42 -14.40 -13.17 21.60
C SER A 42 -15.74 -13.88 21.36
N SER A 43 -16.85 -13.25 21.74
CA SER A 43 -18.20 -13.68 21.38
C SER A 43 -18.65 -13.20 19.99
N SER A 44 -17.83 -12.39 19.32
CA SER A 44 -18.14 -11.92 17.96
C SER A 44 -18.12 -13.07 16.95
N ALA A 45 -19.05 -13.04 15.99
CA ALA A 45 -19.15 -14.06 14.93
C ALA A 45 -17.87 -14.18 14.08
N ASP A 46 -17.05 -13.13 14.06
CA ASP A 46 -15.82 -13.01 13.28
C ASP A 46 -14.64 -13.81 13.87
N ARG A 47 -14.77 -14.38 15.10
CA ARG A 47 -13.80 -15.26 15.80
C ARG A 47 -12.34 -14.81 15.75
N PHE A 48 -12.11 -13.51 15.68
CA PHE A 48 -10.78 -12.91 15.57
C PHE A 48 -9.89 -13.18 16.81
N ILE A 49 -10.54 -13.32 17.97
CA ILE A 49 -9.91 -13.62 19.24
C ILE A 49 -10.69 -14.76 19.90
N GLU A 50 -10.04 -15.88 20.20
CA GLU A 50 -10.65 -17.05 20.82
C GLU A 50 -10.02 -17.31 22.19
N LYS A 51 -10.84 -17.74 23.16
CA LYS A 51 -10.33 -18.28 24.42
C LYS A 51 -9.98 -19.75 24.20
N SER A 52 -8.70 -20.08 24.17
CA SER A 52 -8.20 -21.44 24.04
C SER A 52 -7.96 -22.02 25.44
N GLY A 53 -9.00 -22.65 25.99
CA GLY A 53 -8.93 -23.45 27.22
C GLY A 53 -9.66 -22.88 28.44
N ASP A 54 -10.21 -23.80 29.25
CA ASP A 54 -11.05 -23.52 30.43
C ASP A 54 -10.26 -23.32 31.74
N GLY A 55 -8.93 -23.25 31.67
CA GLY A 55 -8.09 -22.99 32.85
C GLY A 55 -8.36 -21.61 33.45
N ARG A 56 -8.24 -21.49 34.78
CA ARG A 56 -8.51 -20.29 35.62
C ARG A 56 -7.67 -19.02 35.30
N GLY A 57 -7.03 -18.97 34.14
CA GLY A 57 -6.31 -17.80 33.63
C GLY A 57 -6.34 -17.65 32.11
N GLY A 58 -7.17 -18.39 31.36
CA GLY A 58 -7.47 -18.26 29.93
C GLY A 58 -6.29 -17.96 28.99
N VAL A 59 -5.89 -18.92 28.14
CA VAL A 59 -4.96 -18.60 27.04
C VAL A 59 -5.75 -17.99 25.90
N PHE A 60 -5.31 -16.83 25.42
CA PHE A 60 -5.98 -16.05 24.40
C PHE A 60 -5.30 -16.26 23.07
N LYS A 61 -6.06 -16.67 22.05
CA LYS A 61 -5.58 -16.95 20.71
C LYS A 61 -6.08 -15.87 19.76
N LEU A 62 -5.16 -15.19 19.09
CA LEU A 62 -5.47 -14.26 18.01
C LEU A 62 -5.18 -14.93 16.67
N ASP A 63 -6.21 -15.09 15.84
CA ASP A 63 -6.09 -15.70 14.52
C ASP A 63 -5.94 -14.61 13.45
N TYR A 64 -4.69 -14.36 13.04
CA TYR A 64 -4.40 -13.35 12.02
C TYR A 64 -5.00 -13.71 10.67
N ASN A 65 -5.17 -15.00 10.36
CA ASN A 65 -5.74 -15.43 9.09
C ASN A 65 -7.24 -15.14 9.05
N GLU A 66 -7.95 -15.39 10.14
CA GLU A 66 -9.38 -15.06 10.23
C GLU A 66 -9.60 -13.53 10.30
N GLY A 67 -8.73 -12.80 11.02
CA GLY A 67 -8.75 -11.34 11.02
C GLY A 67 -8.52 -10.73 9.63
N MET A 68 -7.57 -11.28 8.87
CA MET A 68 -7.33 -10.88 7.48
C MET A 68 -8.49 -11.25 6.56
N LYS A 69 -9.11 -12.42 6.75
CA LYS A 69 -10.35 -12.77 6.02
C LYS A 69 -11.48 -11.83 6.36
N THR A 70 -11.69 -11.46 7.63
CA THR A 70 -12.73 -10.51 8.03
C THR A 70 -12.46 -9.11 7.51
N LEU A 71 -11.19 -8.67 7.49
CA LEU A 71 -10.78 -7.41 6.85
C LEU A 71 -11.00 -7.42 5.34
N VAL A 72 -10.61 -8.51 4.66
CA VAL A 72 -10.84 -8.69 3.23
C VAL A 72 -12.34 -8.77 2.94
N THR A 73 -13.11 -9.49 3.75
CA THR A 73 -14.57 -9.58 3.64
C THR A 73 -15.20 -8.22 3.87
N LYS A 74 -14.86 -7.47 4.94
CA LYS A 74 -15.38 -6.11 5.17
C LYS A 74 -14.94 -5.13 4.08
N ALA A 75 -13.73 -5.25 3.55
CA ALA A 75 -13.27 -4.45 2.41
C ALA A 75 -14.04 -4.82 1.13
N LEU A 76 -14.31 -6.10 0.90
CA LEU A 76 -15.14 -6.59 -0.21
C LEU A 76 -16.60 -6.19 -0.03
N THR A 77 -17.15 -6.26 1.18
CA THR A 77 -18.51 -5.80 1.53
C THR A 77 -18.61 -4.29 1.32
N SER A 78 -17.64 -3.50 1.75
CA SER A 78 -17.59 -2.07 1.46
C SER A 78 -17.47 -1.77 -0.05
N MET A 79 -16.74 -2.59 -0.80
CA MET A 79 -16.71 -2.52 -2.28
C MET A 79 -18.05 -2.92 -2.90
N ILE A 80 -18.75 -3.90 -2.32
CA ILE A 80 -20.08 -4.37 -2.74
C ILE A 80 -21.13 -3.30 -2.42
N ASP A 81 -21.11 -2.69 -1.24
CA ASP A 81 -22.03 -1.63 -0.81
C ASP A 81 -21.87 -0.38 -1.70
N SER A 82 -20.62 -0.02 -2.04
CA SER A 82 -20.34 1.07 -3.01
C SER A 82 -20.81 0.76 -4.44
N LYS A 83 -20.99 -0.53 -4.77
CA LYS A 83 -21.58 -0.97 -6.04
C LYS A 83 -23.10 -1.15 -5.93
N TYR A 84 -23.65 -1.44 -4.75
CA TYR A 84 -25.09 -1.63 -4.50
C TYR A 84 -25.88 -0.34 -4.77
N GLU A 85 -25.32 0.83 -4.46
CA GLU A 85 -25.90 2.13 -4.88
C GLU A 85 -25.94 2.29 -6.41
N ASN A 86 -25.13 1.55 -7.17
CA ASN A 86 -25.07 1.60 -8.63
C ASN A 86 -25.70 0.38 -9.32
N SER A 87 -26.20 -0.62 -8.58
CA SER A 87 -26.69 -1.89 -9.13
C SER A 87 -28.10 -2.29 -8.68
N GLN A 88 -28.90 -1.36 -8.14
CA GLN A 88 -30.30 -1.60 -7.76
C GLN A 88 -31.26 -2.01 -8.89
N GLU A 89 -30.78 -2.20 -10.13
CA GLU A 89 -31.60 -2.78 -11.21
C GLU A 89 -31.41 -4.30 -11.41
N ALA A 90 -30.51 -4.99 -10.66
CA ALA A 90 -30.29 -6.41 -10.84
C ALA A 90 -31.01 -7.29 -9.80
N ASP A 91 -32.32 -7.46 -10.03
CA ASP A 91 -33.10 -8.69 -9.82
C ASP A 91 -33.04 -9.36 -8.43
N GLU A 92 -33.86 -8.87 -7.50
CA GLU A 92 -33.99 -9.29 -6.09
C GLU A 92 -34.45 -10.75 -5.84
N ARG A 93 -34.53 -11.63 -6.84
CA ARG A 93 -35.30 -12.90 -6.72
C ARG A 93 -34.56 -14.22 -6.88
N LYS A 94 -33.25 -14.25 -7.04
CA LYS A 94 -32.49 -15.51 -7.05
C LYS A 94 -31.20 -15.34 -6.27
N GLY A 95 -30.95 -16.20 -5.28
CA GLY A 95 -29.69 -16.23 -4.51
C GLY A 95 -28.49 -16.08 -5.44
N GLY A 96 -27.89 -14.90 -5.43
CA GLY A 96 -27.00 -14.43 -6.50
C GLY A 96 -25.60 -15.01 -6.36
N VAL A 97 -25.08 -15.57 -7.44
CA VAL A 97 -23.65 -15.82 -7.57
C VAL A 97 -22.96 -14.46 -7.75
N PHE A 98 -22.28 -13.98 -6.72
CA PHE A 98 -21.54 -12.72 -6.77
C PHE A 98 -20.27 -12.89 -7.62
N LYS A 99 -20.21 -12.22 -8.77
CA LYS A 99 -19.00 -12.17 -9.60
C LYS A 99 -18.17 -10.93 -9.22
N LEU A 100 -17.04 -11.16 -8.55
CA LEU A 100 -16.04 -10.12 -8.35
C LEU A 100 -15.28 -9.89 -9.67
N ASP A 101 -15.44 -8.69 -10.24
CA ASP A 101 -14.59 -8.25 -11.34
C ASP A 101 -13.21 -7.86 -10.79
N TYR A 102 -12.28 -8.79 -10.89
CA TYR A 102 -10.89 -8.61 -10.46
C TYR A 102 -10.21 -7.41 -11.12
N ASN A 103 -10.55 -7.09 -12.38
CA ASN A 103 -9.93 -5.98 -13.10
C ASN A 103 -10.41 -4.64 -12.54
N GLU A 104 -11.71 -4.50 -12.32
CA GLU A 104 -12.28 -3.27 -11.74
C GLU A 104 -11.88 -3.11 -10.27
N GLY A 105 -11.74 -4.22 -9.54
CA GLY A 105 -11.18 -4.20 -8.19
C GLY A 105 -9.75 -3.69 -8.16
N MET A 106 -8.88 -4.18 -9.04
CA MET A 106 -7.50 -3.72 -9.14
C MET A 106 -7.38 -2.27 -9.59
N LYS A 107 -8.23 -1.81 -10.51
CA LYS A 107 -8.33 -0.41 -10.91
C LYS A 107 -8.73 0.50 -9.74
N THR A 108 -9.66 0.04 -8.91
CA THR A 108 -10.07 0.76 -7.69
C THR A 108 -8.93 0.82 -6.68
N LEU A 109 -8.25 -0.30 -6.44
CA LEU A 109 -7.12 -0.37 -5.51
C LEU A 109 -5.96 0.54 -5.93
N VAL A 110 -5.58 0.53 -7.21
CA VAL A 110 -4.50 1.41 -7.68
C VAL A 110 -4.92 2.88 -7.61
N THR A 111 -6.19 3.21 -7.88
CA THR A 111 -6.70 4.58 -7.75
C THR A 111 -6.66 5.05 -6.29
N LYS A 112 -7.07 4.20 -5.34
CA LYS A 112 -6.98 4.48 -3.90
C LYS A 112 -5.53 4.63 -3.43
N ALA A 113 -4.63 3.77 -3.91
CA ALA A 113 -3.21 3.88 -3.60
C ALA A 113 -2.60 5.21 -4.10
N LEU A 114 -2.89 5.58 -5.35
CA LEU A 114 -2.39 6.83 -5.95
C LEU A 114 -2.99 8.07 -5.28
N THR A 115 -4.27 8.06 -4.94
CA THR A 115 -4.91 9.16 -4.20
C THR A 115 -4.31 9.32 -2.81
N SER A 116 -4.07 8.22 -2.08
CA SER A 116 -3.37 8.26 -0.78
C SER A 116 -1.93 8.78 -0.90
N MET A 117 -1.23 8.47 -1.98
CA MET A 117 0.11 9.05 -2.26
C MET A 117 0.05 10.56 -2.50
N ILE A 118 -0.95 11.03 -3.24
CA ILE A 118 -1.17 12.47 -3.45
C ILE A 118 -1.48 13.12 -2.10
N ASP A 119 -2.44 12.58 -1.36
CA ASP A 119 -2.86 13.11 -0.06
C ASP A 119 -1.67 13.25 0.89
N SER A 120 -0.91 12.17 1.09
CA SER A 120 0.28 12.16 1.94
C SER A 120 1.36 13.15 1.49
N LYS A 121 1.47 13.43 0.19
CA LYS A 121 2.48 14.33 -0.34
C LYS A 121 2.10 15.80 -0.15
N TYR A 122 0.82 16.13 -0.33
CA TYR A 122 0.35 17.51 -0.36
C TYR A 122 -0.20 17.99 0.99
N GLU A 123 -0.67 17.08 1.87
CA GLU A 123 -1.08 17.41 3.24
C GLU A 123 0.08 17.88 4.13
N ASN A 124 1.31 17.43 3.85
CA ASN A 124 2.50 17.81 4.63
C ASN A 124 3.11 19.17 4.23
N SER A 125 2.49 19.91 3.30
CA SER A 125 2.94 21.25 2.89
C SER A 125 2.37 22.32 3.82
N GLN A 126 3.14 23.36 4.16
CA GLN A 126 2.68 24.48 5.01
C GLN A 126 1.49 25.26 4.41
N GLU A 127 1.18 25.06 3.13
CA GLU A 127 0.01 25.61 2.43
C GLU A 127 -1.27 24.79 2.65
N ALA A 128 -1.22 23.71 3.44
CA ALA A 128 -2.28 22.73 3.52
C ALA A 128 -3.62 23.30 4.00
N ASP A 129 -3.66 24.26 4.93
CA ASP A 129 -4.90 24.58 5.66
C ASP A 129 -6.04 25.17 4.80
N GLU A 130 -5.76 25.84 3.68
CA GLU A 130 -6.81 26.41 2.81
C GLU A 130 -7.15 25.53 1.59
N ARG A 131 -6.29 24.56 1.25
CA ARG A 131 -6.39 23.77 0.01
C ARG A 131 -6.42 22.24 0.23
N LYS A 132 -6.67 21.77 1.46
CA LYS A 132 -6.74 20.33 1.77
C LYS A 132 -7.67 19.60 0.81
N GLY A 133 -7.19 18.51 0.24
CA GLY A 133 -7.97 17.66 -0.67
C GLY A 133 -8.14 18.18 -2.10
N LEU A 134 -7.80 19.44 -2.42
CA LEU A 134 -7.90 19.95 -3.79
C LEU A 134 -7.07 19.12 -4.80
N PRO A 135 -5.82 18.72 -4.51
CA PRO A 135 -5.04 17.87 -5.41
C PRO A 135 -5.70 16.50 -5.66
N VAL A 136 -6.22 15.88 -4.60
CA VAL A 136 -6.93 14.58 -4.69
C VAL A 136 -8.22 14.73 -5.49
N PHE A 137 -8.95 15.83 -5.29
CA PHE A 137 -10.16 16.16 -6.03
C PHE A 137 -9.86 16.35 -7.52
N VAL A 138 -8.89 17.19 -7.88
CA VAL A 138 -8.49 17.44 -9.28
C VAL A 138 -8.07 16.13 -9.95
N PHE A 139 -7.21 15.33 -9.32
CA PHE A 139 -6.79 14.04 -9.84
C PHE A 139 -7.97 13.11 -10.09
N THR A 140 -8.85 12.95 -9.10
CA THR A 140 -10.00 12.04 -9.17
C THR A 140 -11.02 12.49 -10.22
N ALA A 141 -11.25 13.80 -10.32
CA ALA A 141 -12.19 14.36 -11.27
C ALA A 141 -11.69 14.23 -12.72
N LEU A 142 -10.41 14.51 -12.98
CA LEU A 142 -9.79 14.28 -14.29
C LEU A 142 -9.75 12.78 -14.65
N LEU A 143 -9.50 11.90 -13.68
CA LEU A 143 -9.55 10.45 -13.90
C LEU A 143 -10.95 9.97 -14.30
N LYS A 144 -12.01 10.51 -13.70
CA LYS A 144 -13.41 10.16 -14.02
C LYS A 144 -13.89 10.76 -15.35
N ARG A 145 -13.49 12.00 -15.66
CA ARG A 145 -13.97 12.75 -16.83
C ARG A 145 -13.16 12.50 -18.09
N GLY A 146 -11.94 11.99 -17.98
CA GLY A 146 -11.04 11.77 -19.11
C GLY A 146 -10.28 13.05 -19.47
N LEU A 147 -10.11 13.30 -20.78
CA LEU A 147 -9.43 14.49 -21.28
C LEU A 147 -10.38 15.70 -21.26
N VAL A 148 -9.99 16.77 -20.58
CA VAL A 148 -10.76 18.00 -20.41
C VAL A 148 -9.98 19.18 -20.98
N GLU A 149 -10.65 20.04 -21.73
CA GLU A 149 -10.07 21.28 -22.28
C GLU A 149 -9.92 22.35 -21.19
N GLU A 150 -8.92 23.23 -21.35
CA GLU A 150 -8.60 24.28 -20.37
C GLU A 150 -9.81 25.18 -20.03
N ASP A 151 -10.53 25.65 -21.04
CA ASP A 151 -11.72 26.49 -20.93
C ASP A 151 -12.89 25.80 -20.22
N LYS A 152 -12.94 24.47 -20.29
CA LYS A 152 -13.98 23.64 -19.64
C LYS A 152 -13.64 23.25 -18.21
N LEU A 153 -12.38 23.39 -17.77
CA LEU A 153 -11.96 23.01 -16.41
C LEU A 153 -12.79 23.67 -15.31
N PRO A 154 -13.05 25.00 -15.32
CA PRO A 154 -13.79 25.66 -14.23
C PRO A 154 -15.25 25.21 -14.19
N ILE A 155 -15.84 24.93 -15.35
CA ILE A 155 -17.23 24.47 -15.48
C ILE A 155 -17.35 23.04 -14.95
N VAL A 156 -16.42 22.17 -15.32
CA VAL A 156 -16.43 20.74 -14.97
C VAL A 156 -16.10 20.52 -13.50
N LEU A 157 -15.13 21.27 -12.98
CA LEU A 157 -14.58 21.10 -11.63
C LEU A 157 -15.17 22.06 -10.60
N LYS A 158 -15.92 23.08 -11.04
CA LYS A 158 -16.56 24.10 -10.16
C LYS A 158 -15.56 24.82 -9.24
N HIS A 159 -14.34 25.04 -9.74
CA HIS A 159 -13.27 25.78 -9.05
C HIS A 159 -12.69 26.88 -9.96
N PRO A 160 -12.08 27.94 -9.40
CA PRO A 160 -11.43 28.98 -10.18
C PRO A 160 -10.33 28.43 -11.09
N LEU A 161 -10.27 28.90 -12.34
CA LEU A 161 -9.29 28.42 -13.33
C LEU A 161 -7.84 28.54 -12.83
N ASN A 162 -7.50 29.67 -12.19
CA ASN A 162 -6.14 29.93 -11.71
C ASN A 162 -5.68 28.90 -10.67
N GLU A 163 -6.57 28.51 -9.74
CA GLU A 163 -6.27 27.49 -8.72
C GLU A 163 -6.13 26.10 -9.38
N LEU A 164 -7.04 25.76 -10.28
CA LEU A 164 -7.00 24.50 -11.01
C LEU A 164 -5.72 24.36 -11.82
N LEU A 165 -5.28 25.40 -12.53
CA LEU A 165 -4.06 25.38 -13.32
C LEU A 165 -2.80 25.26 -12.45
N GLN A 166 -2.77 25.90 -11.27
CA GLN A 166 -1.68 25.73 -10.31
C GLN A 166 -1.59 24.28 -9.85
N GLU A 167 -2.70 23.68 -9.42
CA GLU A 167 -2.72 22.30 -8.93
C GLU A 167 -2.45 21.28 -10.04
N ILE A 168 -3.01 21.49 -11.23
CA ILE A 168 -2.72 20.67 -12.41
C ILE A 168 -1.23 20.74 -12.75
N SER A 169 -0.60 21.91 -12.64
CA SER A 169 0.83 22.07 -12.90
C SER A 169 1.69 21.32 -11.88
N ARG A 170 1.31 21.34 -10.59
CA ARG A 170 1.96 20.56 -9.53
C ARG A 170 1.82 19.05 -9.77
N LEU A 171 0.59 18.59 -10.01
CA LEU A 171 0.30 17.18 -10.31
C LEU A 171 0.97 16.70 -11.60
N LYS A 172 1.11 17.57 -12.61
CA LYS A 172 1.85 17.29 -13.85
C LYS A 172 3.34 17.12 -13.58
N ALA A 173 3.95 18.02 -12.82
CA ALA A 173 5.38 17.95 -12.46
C ALA A 173 5.71 16.62 -11.75
N ASP A 174 4.77 16.14 -10.93
CA ASP A 174 4.87 14.86 -10.23
C ASP A 174 4.44 13.64 -11.06
N GLY A 175 4.01 13.85 -12.30
CA GLY A 175 3.63 12.78 -13.23
C GLY A 175 2.28 12.13 -12.94
N PHE A 176 1.38 12.78 -12.19
CA PHE A 176 0.00 12.33 -11.95
C PHE A 176 -0.99 12.79 -13.02
N VAL A 177 -0.74 13.94 -13.66
CA VAL A 177 -1.60 14.49 -14.72
C VAL A 177 -0.84 14.52 -16.05
N ASN A 178 -1.56 14.20 -17.13
CA ASN A 178 -1.07 14.28 -18.50
C ASN A 178 -1.64 15.53 -19.17
N VAL A 179 -0.81 16.13 -20.02
CA VAL A 179 -1.22 17.23 -20.89
C VAL A 179 -1.00 16.77 -22.33
N VAL A 180 -2.04 16.86 -23.14
CA VAL A 180 -2.03 16.52 -24.57
C VAL A 180 -2.38 17.80 -25.34
N THR A 181 -1.63 18.11 -26.40
CA THR A 181 -1.94 19.23 -27.30
C THR A 181 -2.99 18.79 -28.33
N LYS A 182 -3.97 19.65 -28.64
CA LYS A 182 -5.03 19.35 -29.62
C LYS A 182 -4.48 19.21 -31.04
N ASP A 183 -3.57 20.10 -31.44
CA ASP A 183 -3.00 20.11 -32.78
C ASP A 183 -1.49 19.84 -32.73
N PRO A 184 -1.03 18.70 -33.28
CA PRO A 184 0.39 18.41 -33.44
C PRO A 184 1.00 19.01 -34.73
N SER A 185 0.27 19.85 -35.47
CA SER A 185 0.75 20.40 -36.74
C SER A 185 1.87 21.43 -36.58
N TYR A 186 2.72 21.52 -37.61
CA TYR A 186 3.98 22.26 -37.69
C TYR A 186 3.82 23.75 -37.35
N GLU A 187 4.10 24.07 -36.09
CA GLU A 187 4.66 25.30 -35.52
C GLU A 187 4.13 25.33 -34.08
N PHE A 188 4.92 24.80 -33.13
CA PHE A 188 4.57 24.80 -31.71
C PHE A 188 4.59 26.23 -31.16
N HIS A 189 3.66 27.06 -31.58
CA HIS A 189 3.40 28.35 -30.98
C HIS A 189 2.45 28.14 -29.80
N PRO A 190 2.91 28.32 -28.54
CA PRO A 190 2.10 28.02 -27.35
C PRO A 190 0.81 28.83 -27.24
N LYS A 191 0.64 29.88 -28.06
CA LYS A 191 -0.54 30.74 -28.11
C LYS A 191 -1.67 30.18 -28.96
N GLU A 192 -1.38 29.25 -29.87
CA GLU A 192 -2.35 28.69 -30.83
C GLU A 192 -2.69 27.22 -30.53
N CYS A 193 -1.95 26.58 -29.62
CA CYS A 193 -2.18 25.21 -29.20
C CYS A 193 -3.16 25.13 -28.02
N GLY A 194 -4.32 24.50 -28.22
CA GLY A 194 -5.20 24.11 -27.10
C GLY A 194 -4.63 22.94 -26.29
N PHE A 195 -4.77 22.99 -24.97
CA PHE A 195 -4.34 21.93 -24.05
C PHE A 195 -5.52 21.08 -23.55
N LEU A 196 -5.30 19.77 -23.50
CA LEU A 196 -6.18 18.77 -22.91
C LEU A 196 -5.52 18.18 -21.68
N TYR A 197 -6.21 18.20 -20.55
CA TYR A 197 -5.75 17.69 -19.26
C TYR A 197 -6.48 16.39 -18.93
N GLY A 198 -5.75 15.37 -18.50
CA GLY A 198 -6.37 14.12 -18.07
C GLY A 198 -5.40 13.16 -17.41
N VAL A 199 -5.94 12.04 -16.92
CA VAL A 199 -5.16 11.02 -16.20
C VAL A 199 -5.17 9.70 -16.99
N ASP A 200 -4.03 9.34 -17.57
CA ASP A 200 -3.77 7.97 -18.02
C ASP A 200 -3.28 7.15 -16.82
N LEU A 201 -4.20 6.41 -16.22
CA LEU A 201 -3.93 5.64 -15.00
C LEU A 201 -2.79 4.64 -15.16
N LEU A 202 -2.61 4.02 -16.35
CA LEU A 202 -1.50 3.08 -16.57
C LEU A 202 -0.16 3.81 -16.61
N LYS A 203 -0.10 4.95 -17.29
CA LYS A 203 1.12 5.75 -17.37
C LYS A 203 1.51 6.31 -16.00
N VAL A 204 0.53 6.82 -15.24
CA VAL A 204 0.75 7.30 -13.87
C VAL A 204 1.22 6.15 -12.97
N ALA A 205 0.57 5.00 -13.03
CA ALA A 205 0.98 3.81 -12.28
C ALA A 205 2.44 3.40 -12.58
N ARG A 206 2.89 3.48 -13.84
CA ARG A 206 4.29 3.20 -14.20
C ARG A 206 5.27 4.18 -13.60
N ASN A 207 4.97 5.48 -13.71
CA ASN A 207 5.82 6.52 -13.13
C ASN A 207 5.92 6.38 -11.60
N GLN A 208 4.78 6.18 -10.94
CA GLN A 208 4.76 6.02 -9.48
C GLN A 208 5.42 4.72 -9.01
N LEU A 209 5.33 3.62 -9.78
CA LEU A 209 6.06 2.40 -9.45
C LEU A 209 7.58 2.65 -9.38
N GLN A 210 8.13 3.38 -10.34
CA GLN A 210 9.55 3.70 -10.37
C GLN A 210 9.96 4.54 -9.15
N ILE A 211 9.13 5.53 -8.79
CA ILE A 211 9.36 6.38 -7.61
C ILE A 211 9.34 5.55 -6.32
N VAL A 212 8.34 4.67 -6.15
CA VAL A 212 8.21 3.80 -4.97
C VAL A 212 9.38 2.82 -4.85
N LEU A 213 9.84 2.24 -5.97
CA LEU A 213 11.03 1.38 -6.00
C LEU A 213 12.30 2.15 -5.59
N GLN A 214 12.45 3.41 -6.03
CA GLN A 214 13.56 4.25 -5.61
C GLN A 214 13.50 4.54 -4.11
N TYR A 215 12.33 4.86 -3.57
CA TYR A 215 12.17 5.02 -2.11
C TYR A 215 12.53 3.75 -1.36
N GLN A 216 12.07 2.59 -1.81
CA GLN A 216 12.41 1.31 -1.20
C GLN A 216 13.93 1.08 -1.19
N ALA A 217 14.61 1.31 -2.31
CA ALA A 217 16.07 1.21 -2.40
C ALA A 217 16.76 2.16 -1.40
N ASN A 218 16.28 3.41 -1.29
CA ASN A 218 16.81 4.39 -0.35
C ASN A 218 16.65 3.93 1.12
N TYR A 219 15.48 3.40 1.49
CA TYR A 219 15.23 2.87 2.84
C TYR A 219 16.08 1.64 3.16
N ILE A 220 16.25 0.72 2.20
CA ILE A 220 17.15 -0.44 2.34
C ILE A 220 18.59 0.03 2.54
N ASN A 221 19.06 0.96 1.70
CA ASN A 221 20.41 1.51 1.80
C ASN A 221 20.63 2.21 3.15
N ARG A 222 19.64 2.98 3.63
CA ARG A 222 19.71 3.59 4.96
C ARG A 222 19.79 2.56 6.07
N ARG A 223 18.98 1.49 6.00
CA ARG A 223 19.02 0.38 6.97
C ARG A 223 20.38 -0.30 7.01
N LEU A 224 20.99 -0.54 5.85
CA LEU A 224 22.31 -1.16 5.72
C LEU A 224 23.40 -0.25 6.28
N TYR A 225 23.33 1.06 6.01
CA TYR A 225 24.22 2.06 6.58
C TYR A 225 24.13 2.09 8.11
N GLU A 226 22.94 2.18 8.68
CA GLU A 226 22.79 2.17 10.14
C GLU A 226 23.28 0.86 10.77
N LYS A 227 23.07 -0.26 10.06
CA LYS A 227 23.58 -1.56 10.49
C LYS A 227 25.11 -1.55 10.54
N SER A 228 25.80 -0.98 9.56
CA SER A 228 27.27 -0.92 9.57
C SER A 228 27.79 -0.05 10.72
N GLN A 229 27.11 1.06 11.03
CA GLN A 229 27.47 1.97 12.13
C GLN A 229 27.31 1.34 13.53
N ILE A 230 26.43 0.35 13.69
CA ILE A 230 26.18 -0.31 14.99
C ILE A 230 26.96 -1.62 15.19
N VAL A 231 27.54 -2.20 14.13
CA VAL A 231 28.25 -3.50 14.19
C VAL A 231 29.34 -3.51 15.26
N PRO A 232 30.26 -2.51 15.34
CA PRO A 232 31.29 -2.51 16.38
C PRO A 232 30.71 -2.52 17.80
N THR A 233 29.64 -1.74 18.03
CA THR A 233 28.96 -1.67 19.34
C THR A 233 28.26 -2.99 19.69
N LYS A 234 27.72 -3.71 18.70
CA LYS A 234 27.14 -5.04 18.90
C LYS A 234 28.19 -6.10 19.22
N ILE A 235 29.33 -6.07 18.53
CA ILE A 235 30.46 -6.97 18.80
C ILE A 235 30.98 -6.71 20.22
N HIS A 236 31.15 -5.45 20.62
CA HIS A 236 31.54 -5.08 21.99
C HIS A 236 30.55 -5.63 23.02
N LYS A 237 29.24 -5.44 22.78
CA LYS A 237 28.19 -6.01 23.65
C LYS A 237 28.29 -7.54 23.78
N GLN A 238 28.56 -8.25 22.68
CA GLN A 238 28.72 -9.70 22.69
C GLN A 238 29.96 -10.14 23.46
N LYS A 239 31.08 -9.41 23.35
CA LYS A 239 32.30 -9.66 24.12
C LYS A 239 32.05 -9.51 25.63
N VAL A 240 31.44 -8.40 26.03
CA VAL A 240 31.06 -8.14 27.44
C VAL A 240 30.12 -9.23 27.95
N ALA A 241 29.12 -9.66 27.17
CA ALA A 241 28.22 -10.74 27.57
C ALA A 241 28.96 -12.08 27.79
N ARG A 242 29.95 -12.40 26.97
CA ARG A 242 30.80 -13.59 27.14
C ARG A 242 31.71 -13.48 28.37
N MET A 243 32.23 -12.28 28.66
CA MET A 243 33.02 -12.04 29.87
C MET A 243 32.17 -12.23 31.13
N ILE A 244 30.94 -11.70 31.14
CA ILE A 244 29.97 -11.93 32.24
C ILE A 244 29.72 -13.43 32.43
N GLU A 245 29.50 -14.17 31.34
CA GLU A 245 29.27 -15.61 31.41
C GLU A 245 30.50 -16.38 31.91
N TYR A 246 31.70 -15.95 31.52
CA TYR A 246 32.96 -16.51 31.99
C TYR A 246 33.15 -16.27 33.50
N VAL A 247 33.04 -15.03 33.97
CA VAL A 247 33.15 -14.65 35.39
C VAL A 247 32.19 -15.48 36.25
N LYS A 248 30.92 -15.62 35.82
CA LYS A 248 29.93 -16.44 36.53
C LYS A 248 30.27 -17.93 36.62
N LYS A 249 31.13 -18.45 35.73
CA LYS A 249 31.52 -19.87 35.71
C LYS A 249 32.84 -20.14 36.46
N THR A 250 33.74 -19.16 36.50
CA THR A 250 35.12 -19.38 36.98
C THR A 250 35.45 -18.69 38.29
N CYS A 251 34.69 -17.68 38.71
CA CYS A 251 35.04 -16.87 39.87
C CYS A 251 34.27 -17.31 41.14
N PRO A 252 34.92 -17.33 42.32
CA PRO A 252 34.24 -17.53 43.61
C PRO A 252 33.21 -16.43 43.88
N GLU A 253 32.14 -16.74 44.64
CA GLU A 253 31.04 -15.80 44.89
C GLU A 253 31.48 -14.46 45.49
N GLU A 254 32.51 -14.47 46.35
CA GLU A 254 33.04 -13.28 47.04
C GLU A 254 33.71 -12.27 46.10
N GLU A 255 34.33 -12.72 44.99
CA GLU A 255 34.99 -11.86 43.99
C GLU A 255 34.14 -11.63 42.73
N MET A 256 33.09 -12.43 42.57
CA MET A 256 32.22 -12.41 41.40
C MET A 256 31.47 -11.07 41.27
N GLU A 257 31.01 -10.49 42.37
CA GLU A 257 30.19 -9.28 42.35
C GLU A 257 30.99 -8.06 41.88
N GLU A 258 32.23 -7.90 42.36
CA GLU A 258 33.16 -6.84 41.94
C GLU A 258 33.54 -6.98 40.46
N MET A 259 33.94 -8.19 40.03
CA MET A 259 34.30 -8.44 38.62
C MET A 259 33.11 -8.27 37.67
N LEU A 260 31.90 -8.65 38.09
CA LEU A 260 30.69 -8.42 37.28
C LEU A 260 30.36 -6.94 37.15
N GLN A 261 30.64 -6.12 38.17
CA GLN A 261 30.43 -4.68 38.12
C GLN A 261 31.42 -4.02 37.14
N ASP A 262 32.69 -4.40 37.17
CA ASP A 262 33.72 -3.91 36.24
C ASP A 262 33.42 -4.27 34.79
N VAL A 263 33.07 -5.53 34.54
CA VAL A 263 32.70 -5.98 33.19
C VAL A 263 31.42 -5.29 32.71
N ASN A 264 30.46 -5.01 33.59
CA ASN A 264 29.26 -4.25 33.24
C ASN A 264 29.55 -2.77 32.91
N ASN A 265 30.56 -2.18 33.53
CA ASN A 265 31.01 -0.81 33.29
C ASN A 265 31.69 -0.65 31.92
N GLU A 266 32.29 -1.71 31.36
CA GLU A 266 32.83 -1.68 29.98
C GLU A 266 31.76 -1.38 28.91
N PHE A 267 30.51 -1.71 29.20
CA PHE A 267 29.36 -1.41 28.34
C PHE A 267 28.55 -0.23 28.88
N ASP A 268 29.08 0.96 28.65
CA ASP A 268 28.52 2.23 29.10
C ASP A 268 27.07 2.50 28.65
N HIS A 269 26.44 3.46 29.33
CA HIS A 269 25.06 3.87 29.05
C HIS A 269 24.88 4.44 27.63
N GLY A 270 25.88 5.12 27.07
CA GLY A 270 25.85 5.67 25.71
C GLY A 270 25.73 4.58 24.64
N LYS A 271 26.50 3.50 24.77
CA LYS A 271 26.43 2.31 23.89
C LYS A 271 25.10 1.58 24.02
N ARG A 272 24.54 1.48 25.24
CA ARG A 272 23.18 0.93 25.48
C ARG A 272 22.12 1.75 24.76
N THR A 273 22.17 3.07 24.92
CA THR A 273 21.25 4.01 24.26
C THR A 273 21.39 3.98 22.74
N LYS A 274 22.62 3.90 22.22
CA LYS A 274 22.88 3.77 20.78
C LYS A 274 22.27 2.48 20.20
N ILE A 275 22.40 1.34 20.88
CA ILE A 275 21.76 0.09 20.45
C ILE A 275 20.23 0.19 20.52
N ARG A 276 19.67 0.81 21.57
CA ARG A 276 18.21 0.99 21.70
C ARG A 276 17.65 1.84 20.56
N ARG A 277 18.27 2.99 20.28
CA ARG A 277 17.90 3.87 19.16
C ARG A 277 17.98 3.15 17.81
N TYR A 278 19.06 2.40 17.58
CA TYR A 278 19.19 1.59 16.37
C TYR A 278 18.06 0.57 16.22
N ARG A 279 17.62 -0.10 17.30
CA ARG A 279 16.51 -1.07 17.22
C ARG A 279 15.20 -0.38 16.82
N GLN A 280 14.85 0.71 17.50
CA GLN A 280 13.66 1.50 17.19
C GLN A 280 13.68 1.98 15.74
N PHE A 281 14.80 2.52 15.29
CA PHE A 281 14.96 3.00 13.92
C PHE A 281 14.90 1.87 12.89
N ARG A 282 15.55 0.74 13.14
CA ARG A 282 15.48 -0.46 12.28
C ARG A 282 14.04 -0.95 12.14
N ASP A 283 13.30 -1.00 13.25
CA ASP A 283 11.93 -1.53 13.26
C ASP A 283 10.98 -0.55 12.54
N TYR A 284 11.20 0.75 12.68
CA TYR A 284 10.54 1.78 11.86
C TYR A 284 10.82 1.57 10.36
N LEU A 285 12.10 1.47 9.96
CA LEU A 285 12.47 1.27 8.54
C LEU A 285 11.86 -0.01 7.95
N LYS A 286 11.78 -1.09 8.74
CA LYS A 286 11.12 -2.33 8.30
C LYS A 286 9.62 -2.16 8.08
N LYS A 287 8.93 -1.41 8.94
CA LYS A 287 7.50 -1.10 8.77
C LYS A 287 7.28 -0.32 7.48
N VAL A 288 8.10 0.71 7.23
CA VAL A 288 8.04 1.50 5.99
C VAL A 288 8.31 0.63 4.76
N GLU A 289 9.31 -0.26 4.81
CA GLU A 289 9.60 -1.21 3.73
C GLU A 289 8.41 -2.14 3.41
N MET A 290 7.67 -2.60 4.43
CA MET A 290 6.45 -3.39 4.24
C MET A 290 5.34 -2.58 3.56
N MET A 291 5.09 -1.33 3.99
CA MET A 291 4.09 -0.46 3.37
C MET A 291 4.42 -0.14 1.90
N LEU A 292 5.71 0.05 1.59
CA LEU A 292 6.17 0.24 0.21
C LEU A 292 5.97 -1.03 -0.63
N ASN A 293 6.21 -2.22 -0.07
CA ASN A 293 5.96 -3.49 -0.76
C ASN A 293 4.48 -3.68 -1.14
N GLU A 294 3.57 -3.30 -0.25
CA GLU A 294 2.12 -3.34 -0.54
C GLU A 294 1.76 -2.43 -1.71
N SER A 295 2.30 -1.20 -1.70
CA SER A 295 2.10 -0.22 -2.79
C SER A 295 2.68 -0.73 -4.11
N ILE A 296 3.89 -1.28 -4.09
CA ILE A 296 4.54 -1.91 -5.26
C ILE A 296 3.67 -3.02 -5.81
N TRP A 297 3.17 -3.90 -4.93
CA TRP A 297 2.35 -5.04 -5.35
C TRP A 297 1.07 -4.58 -6.05
N VAL A 298 0.32 -3.64 -5.47
CA VAL A 298 -0.93 -3.13 -6.06
C VAL A 298 -0.67 -2.52 -7.44
N ILE A 299 0.31 -1.63 -7.53
CA ILE A 299 0.64 -0.91 -8.76
C ILE A 299 1.15 -1.87 -9.84
N TYR A 300 2.06 -2.78 -9.49
CA TYR A 300 2.62 -3.76 -10.40
C TYR A 300 1.56 -4.73 -10.92
N LYS A 301 0.67 -5.23 -10.06
CA LYS A 301 -0.41 -6.12 -10.48
C LYS A 301 -1.38 -5.44 -11.43
N TYR A 302 -1.75 -4.19 -11.16
CA TYR A 302 -2.56 -3.41 -12.09
C TYR A 302 -1.90 -3.27 -13.47
N GLN A 303 -0.60 -2.96 -13.54
CA GLN A 303 0.13 -2.88 -14.81
C GLN A 303 0.09 -4.20 -15.58
N GLN A 304 0.34 -5.33 -14.92
CA GLN A 304 0.30 -6.65 -15.57
C GLN A 304 -1.08 -6.95 -16.19
N ILE A 305 -2.16 -6.56 -15.52
CA ILE A 305 -3.53 -6.79 -15.98
C ILE A 305 -3.83 -5.91 -17.21
N GLU A 306 -3.52 -4.61 -17.13
CA GLU A 306 -3.79 -3.67 -18.22
C GLU A 306 -2.92 -3.95 -19.46
N GLU A 307 -1.69 -4.41 -19.28
CA GLU A 307 -0.84 -4.83 -20.40
C GLU A 307 -1.39 -6.06 -21.12
N ARG A 308 -1.91 -7.04 -20.38
CA ARG A 308 -2.60 -8.21 -20.97
C ARG A 308 -3.84 -7.76 -21.74
N ARG A 309 -4.67 -6.91 -21.13
CA ARG A 309 -5.87 -6.36 -21.77
C ARG A 309 -5.56 -5.63 -23.08
N ARG A 310 -4.53 -4.77 -23.09
CA ARG A 310 -4.10 -4.06 -24.31
C ARG A 310 -3.57 -5.01 -25.38
N LYS A 311 -2.84 -6.07 -24.99
CA LYS A 311 -2.41 -7.12 -25.94
C LYS A 311 -3.60 -7.86 -26.53
N ASP A 312 -4.58 -8.26 -25.72
CA ASP A 312 -5.77 -8.98 -26.18
C ASP A 312 -6.62 -8.11 -27.12
N GLN A 313 -6.75 -6.81 -26.82
CA GLN A 313 -7.42 -5.84 -27.69
C GLN A 313 -6.65 -5.57 -29.00
N GLY A 314 -5.32 -5.52 -28.95
CA GLY A 314 -4.47 -5.39 -30.15
C GLY A 314 -4.48 -6.64 -31.05
N VAL A 315 -4.62 -7.83 -30.47
CA VAL A 315 -4.80 -9.10 -31.19
C VAL A 315 -6.21 -9.21 -31.80
N SER A 316 -7.23 -8.61 -31.17
CA SER A 316 -8.58 -8.53 -31.73
C SER A 316 -8.66 -7.64 -32.98
N ASN A 317 -8.00 -6.48 -32.98
CA ASN A 317 -7.99 -5.56 -34.12
C ASN A 317 -7.19 -6.06 -35.34
N THR A 318 -6.30 -7.04 -35.17
CA THR A 318 -5.55 -7.65 -36.28
C THR A 318 -6.28 -8.83 -36.92
N LYS A 319 -7.23 -9.46 -36.23
CA LYS A 319 -8.04 -10.56 -36.78
C LYS A 319 -9.24 -10.11 -37.62
N THR A 320 -9.72 -8.88 -37.45
CA THR A 320 -10.84 -8.32 -38.25
C THR A 320 -10.42 -7.67 -39.57
N ARG A 321 -9.12 -7.59 -39.89
CA ARG A 321 -8.62 -6.99 -41.14
C ARG A 321 -8.33 -7.98 -42.29
N LYS A 322 -8.82 -9.22 -42.21
CA LYS A 322 -8.78 -10.21 -43.30
C LYS A 322 -10.17 -10.80 -43.61
N ARG A 323 -11.11 -9.94 -44.03
CA ARG A 323 -12.17 -10.31 -44.97
C ARG A 323 -12.38 -9.15 -45.94
N GLY A 324 -11.39 -8.96 -46.81
CA GLY A 324 -11.65 -8.35 -48.11
C GLY A 324 -12.40 -9.36 -48.99
N PRO A 325 -13.19 -8.87 -49.97
CA PRO A 325 -14.01 -9.72 -50.83
C PRO A 325 -13.12 -10.60 -51.71
N THR A 326 -13.61 -11.82 -51.95
CA THR A 326 -13.08 -12.78 -52.93
C THR A 326 -12.76 -12.10 -54.25
N SER A 327 -11.51 -12.24 -54.69
CA SER A 327 -11.05 -11.89 -56.03
C SER A 327 -11.57 -12.91 -57.05
N TYR A 328 -12.20 -12.38 -58.10
CA TYR A 328 -12.16 -12.78 -59.51
C TYR A 328 -12.02 -14.25 -59.87
N ASP A 329 -12.98 -14.74 -60.67
CA ASP A 329 -12.64 -15.31 -61.96
C ASP A 329 -13.52 -14.71 -63.05
N ASN A 330 -12.82 -14.24 -64.09
CA ASN A 330 -13.35 -13.82 -65.37
C ASN A 330 -13.78 -15.06 -66.13
N ASP A 331 -14.99 -15.04 -66.70
CA ASP A 331 -15.22 -15.76 -67.94
C ASP A 331 -16.11 -14.93 -68.86
N SER A 332 -15.47 -14.51 -69.96
CA SER A 332 -16.01 -14.41 -71.32
C SER A 332 -17.00 -13.29 -71.69
N GLU A 333 -16.63 -12.64 -72.82
CA GLU A 333 -17.47 -11.92 -73.79
C GLU A 333 -18.04 -10.54 -73.38
N ALA A 334 -18.14 -9.51 -74.21
CA ALA A 334 -17.63 -9.16 -75.53
C ALA A 334 -18.14 -7.71 -75.80
N LYS A 335 -17.50 -7.01 -76.75
CA LYS A 335 -17.94 -5.76 -77.41
C LYS A 335 -17.64 -4.46 -76.64
N ARG A 336 -16.55 -3.72 -76.97
CA ARG A 336 -16.38 -2.80 -78.13
C ARG A 336 -17.57 -1.87 -78.37
N PHE A 337 -17.36 -0.57 -78.12
CA PHE A 337 -17.68 0.60 -78.97
C PHE A 337 -16.86 1.78 -78.35
N LYS A 338 -15.75 2.28 -78.93
CA LYS A 338 -15.66 3.37 -79.94
C LYS A 338 -16.86 4.33 -79.85
N TYR A 339 -16.73 5.57 -79.43
CA TYR A 339 -15.73 6.60 -79.77
C TYR A 339 -15.18 7.34 -78.55
#